data_AF-A0A7C6YV34-F1
#
_entry.id   AF-A0A7C6YV34-F1
#
_cell.length_a   1.000
_cell.length_b   1.000
_cell.length_c   1.000
_cell.angle_alpha   90.00
_cell.angle_beta   90.00
_cell.angle_gamma   90.00
#
_symmetry.space_group_name_H-M   'P 1'
#
loop_
_entity.id
_entity.type
_entity.pdbx_description
1 polymer ?
#
loop_
_entity_poly.entity_id
_entity_poly.type
_entity_poly.pdbx_seq_one_letter_code
_entity_poly.pdbx_strand_id
1 'polypeptide(L)'
;MALDLTCLAAIALEQAGDLAKGAALASDAFFPMDDTVALAAQAGISAIIQPGGSIRDEDSIKKANEHNVAMVFTGVRHFKH
;
A
#
# COMPACT_ATOMS: atom_id res chain seq x y z
N MET A 1 -11.89 11.91 11.29
CA MET A 1 -11.26 10.69 10.74
C MET A 1 -11.66 10.66 9.27
N ALA A 2 -10.79 11.13 8.38
CA ALA A 2 -11.08 11.09 6.95
C ALA A 2 -11.11 9.60 6.52
N LEU A 3 -12.09 9.21 5.69
CA LEU A 3 -12.11 7.90 5.02
C LEU A 3 -11.07 7.91 3.89
N ASP A 4 -9.80 8.08 4.22
CA ASP A 4 -8.70 7.98 3.28
C ASP A 4 -8.17 6.53 3.22
N LEU A 5 -7.42 6.23 2.17
CA LEU A 5 -6.87 4.89 1.91
C LEU A 5 -5.99 4.38 3.07
N THR A 6 -5.38 5.30 3.82
CA THR A 6 -4.57 5.03 5.01
C THR A 6 -5.37 4.34 6.12
N CYS A 7 -6.62 4.74 6.34
CA CYS A 7 -7.48 4.12 7.34
C CYS A 7 -7.87 2.68 6.97
N LEU A 8 -8.14 2.41 5.69
CA LEU A 8 -8.43 1.06 5.20
C LEU A 8 -7.22 0.14 5.34
N ALA A 9 -6.02 0.64 5.01
CA ALA A 9 -4.79 -0.10 5.21
C ALA A 9 -4.56 -0.42 6.69
N ALA A 10 -4.83 0.52 7.61
CA ALA A 10 -4.72 0.29 9.05
C ALA A 10 -5.67 -0.83 9.52
N ILE A 11 -6.94 -0.80 9.12
CA ILE A 11 -7.91 -1.85 9.47
C ILE A 11 -7.48 -3.21 8.91
N ALA A 12 -6.97 -3.27 7.67
CA ALA A 12 -6.49 -4.51 7.06
C ALA A 12 -5.27 -5.08 7.82
N LEU A 13 -4.38 -4.22 8.29
CA LEU A 13 -3.21 -4.61 9.08
C LEU A 13 -3.61 -5.07 10.49
N GLU A 14 -4.57 -4.40 11.13
CA GLU A 14 -5.15 -4.85 12.41
C GLU A 14 -5.84 -6.22 12.27
N GLN A 15 -6.56 -6.44 11.17
CA GLN A 15 -7.17 -7.74 10.87
C GLN A 15 -6.14 -8.83 10.57
N ALA A 16 -5.05 -8.49 9.89
CA ALA A 16 -3.98 -9.43 9.59
C ALA A 16 -3.15 -9.81 10.83
N GLY A 17 -3.00 -8.90 11.80
CA GLY A 17 -2.26 -9.15 13.04
C GLY A 17 -0.83 -9.65 12.75
N ASP A 18 -0.43 -10.74 13.39
CA ASP A 18 0.90 -11.34 13.21
C ASP A 18 1.16 -11.89 11.79
N LEU A 19 0.10 -12.15 11.01
CA LEU A 19 0.21 -12.65 9.63
C LEU A 19 0.62 -11.56 8.64
N ALA A 20 0.60 -10.28 9.04
CA ALA A 20 1.04 -9.18 8.18
C ALA A 20 2.54 -9.24 7.85
N LYS A 21 3.36 -9.84 8.74
CA LYS A 21 4.81 -9.95 8.56
C LYS A 21 5.15 -10.88 7.41
N GLY A 22 5.76 -10.34 6.37
CA GLY A 22 6.12 -11.06 5.15
C GLY A 22 4.98 -11.19 4.14
N ALA A 23 3.77 -10.72 4.46
CA ALA A 23 2.65 -10.74 3.53
C ALA A 23 2.76 -9.66 2.44
N ALA A 24 1.93 -9.80 1.41
CA ALA A 24 1.79 -8.81 0.35
C ALA A 24 0.48 -8.02 0.52
N LEU A 25 0.53 -6.71 0.33
CA LEU A 25 -0.62 -5.81 0.35
C LEU A 25 -1.03 -5.46 -1.07
N ALA A 26 -2.29 -5.68 -1.43
CA ALA A 26 -2.83 -5.31 -2.74
C ALA A 26 -3.88 -4.21 -2.59
N SER A 27 -3.82 -3.21 -3.47
CA SER A 27 -4.79 -2.12 -3.53
C SER A 27 -5.41 -2.03 -4.91
N ASP A 28 -6.74 -1.98 -4.98
CA ASP A 28 -7.50 -1.80 -6.22
C ASP A 28 -7.39 -0.37 -6.79
N ALA A 29 -6.97 0.59 -5.96
CA ALA A 29 -6.77 1.99 -6.33
C ALA A 29 -5.31 2.42 -6.10
N PHE A 30 -4.86 3.48 -6.81
CA PHE A 30 -3.54 4.06 -6.59
C PHE A 30 -3.42 4.66 -5.19
N PHE A 31 -2.19 4.69 -4.65
CA PHE A 31 -1.89 5.41 -3.42
C PHE A 31 -1.84 6.93 -3.68
N PRO A 32 -2.64 7.75 -2.96
CA PRO A 32 -2.59 9.20 -3.11
C PRO A 32 -1.38 9.82 -2.39
N MET A 33 -0.83 9.13 -1.39
CA MET A 33 0.28 9.56 -0.54
C MET A 33 1.14 8.36 -0.11
N ASP A 34 2.38 8.64 0.27
CA ASP A 34 3.40 7.68 0.72
C ASP A 34 3.16 7.17 2.16
N ASP A 35 2.24 7.77 2.90
CA ASP A 35 1.85 7.39 4.26
C ASP A 35 1.39 5.93 4.34
N THR A 36 0.62 5.46 3.36
CA THR A 36 0.15 4.07 3.31
C THR A 36 1.30 3.08 3.14
N VAL A 37 2.34 3.46 2.39
CA VAL A 37 3.55 2.64 2.18
C VAL A 37 4.36 2.56 3.47
N ALA A 38 4.52 3.67 4.19
CA ALA A 38 5.19 3.69 5.49
C ALA A 38 4.47 2.83 6.54
N LEU A 39 3.14 2.90 6.57
CA LEU A 39 2.32 2.09 7.48
C LEU A 39 2.47 0.60 7.17
N ALA A 40 2.36 0.21 5.90
CA ALA A 40 2.55 -1.17 5.46
C ALA A 40 3.96 -1.70 5.79
N ALA A 41 5.00 -0.88 5.57
CA ALA A 41 6.37 -1.21 5.93
C ALA A 41 6.54 -1.44 7.44
N GLN A 42 5.96 -0.56 8.28
CA GLN A 42 6.00 -0.70 9.74
C GLN A 42 5.29 -1.98 10.23
N ALA A 43 4.22 -2.39 9.54
CA ALA A 43 3.53 -3.64 9.84
C ALA A 43 4.27 -4.89 9.31
N GLY A 44 5.36 -4.72 8.57
CA GLY A 44 6.20 -5.81 8.08
C GLY A 44 5.75 -6.42 6.75
N ILE A 45 4.97 -5.69 5.95
CA ILE A 45 4.61 -6.09 4.59
C ILE A 45 5.87 -6.17 3.71
N SER A 46 6.01 -7.25 2.94
CA SER A 46 7.17 -7.49 2.06
C SER A 46 6.96 -6.94 0.65
N ALA A 47 5.72 -6.88 0.19
CA ALA A 47 5.38 -6.44 -1.16
C ALA A 47 4.06 -5.65 -1.20
N ILE A 48 3.99 -4.63 -2.05
CA ILE A 48 2.80 -3.82 -2.30
C ILE A 48 2.46 -3.89 -3.80
N ILE A 49 1.20 -4.18 -4.11
CA ILE A 49 0.69 -4.25 -5.47
C ILE A 49 -0.35 -3.13 -5.65
N GLN A 50 -0.14 -2.27 -6.65
CA GLN A 50 -1.11 -1.24 -7.02
C GLN A 50 -1.20 -1.05 -8.54
N PRO A 51 -2.32 -0.50 -9.06
CA PRO A 51 -2.43 -0.20 -10.48
C PRO A 51 -1.52 0.94 -10.97
N GLY A 52 -1.18 1.90 -10.10
CA GLY A 52 -0.48 3.13 -10.49
C GLY A 52 -1.38 4.14 -11.21
N GLY A 53 -0.78 5.25 -11.64
CA GLY A 53 -1.47 6.37 -12.30
C GLY A 53 -1.73 7.56 -11.37
N SER A 54 -1.04 7.62 -10.23
CA SER A 54 -1.02 8.77 -9.33
C SER A 54 0.06 9.75 -9.76
N ILE A 55 -0.19 11.05 -9.57
CA ILE A 55 0.82 12.10 -9.77
C ILE A 55 1.99 11.91 -8.78
N ARG A 56 1.76 11.22 -7.66
CA ARG A 56 2.71 11.01 -6.56
C ARG A 56 3.22 9.56 -6.44
N ASP A 57 3.18 8.80 -7.54
CA ASP A 57 3.71 7.44 -7.54
C ASP A 57 5.22 7.42 -7.24
N GLU A 58 5.98 8.44 -7.67
CA GLU A 58 7.43 8.55 -7.41
C GLU A 58 7.75 8.60 -5.91
N ASP A 59 6.99 9.37 -5.13
CA ASP A 59 7.17 9.46 -3.67
C ASP A 59 6.90 8.10 -3.00
N SER A 60 5.88 7.39 -3.49
CA SER A 60 5.50 6.06 -2.98
C SER A 60 6.58 5.01 -3.29
N ILE A 61 7.15 5.05 -4.51
CA ILE A 61 8.26 4.17 -4.91
C ILE A 61 9.50 4.45 -4.06
N LYS A 62 9.81 5.73 -3.82
CA LYS A 62 10.97 6.12 -3.01
C LYS A 62 10.85 5.58 -1.58
N LYS A 63 9.70 5.76 -0.93
CA LYS A 63 9.46 5.17 0.40
C LYS A 63 9.50 3.64 0.40
N ALA A 64 8.96 3.00 -0.63
CA ALA A 64 9.01 1.54 -0.74
C ALA A 64 10.46 1.05 -0.80
N ASN A 65 11.30 1.72 -1.58
CA ASN A 65 12.74 1.42 -1.66
C ASN A 65 13.46 1.67 -0.32
N GLU A 66 13.18 2.78 0.37
CA GLU A 66 13.74 3.09 1.69
C GLU A 66 13.43 1.99 2.72
N HIS A 67 12.25 1.38 2.61
CA HIS A 67 11.80 0.31 3.51
C HIS A 67 12.04 -1.11 2.98
N ASN A 68 12.72 -1.28 1.83
CA ASN A 68 12.93 -2.57 1.15
C ASN A 68 11.61 -3.34 0.88
N VAL A 69 10.54 -2.62 0.55
CA VAL A 69 9.25 -3.19 0.17
C VAL A 69 9.16 -3.28 -1.35
N ALA A 70 8.88 -4.47 -1.89
CA ALA A 70 8.74 -4.67 -3.32
C ALA A 70 7.44 -4.03 -3.82
N MET A 71 7.51 -2.99 -4.66
CA MET A 71 6.32 -2.35 -5.24
C MET A 71 6.08 -2.83 -6.68
N VAL A 72 4.87 -3.32 -6.96
CA VAL A 72 4.47 -3.86 -8.27
C VAL A 72 3.33 -3.04 -8.83
N PHE A 73 3.48 -2.61 -10.09
CA PHE A 73 2.46 -1.87 -10.82
C PHE A 73 1.71 -2.79 -11.79
N THR A 74 0.38 -2.89 -11.65
CA THR A 74 -0.44 -3.75 -12.53
C THR A 74 -0.98 -3.01 -13.76
N GLY A 75 -1.07 -1.68 -13.73
CA GLY A 75 -1.62 -0.87 -14.82
C GLY A 75 -3.13 -1.02 -15.05
N VAL A 76 -3.84 -1.84 -14.26
CA VAL A 76 -5.27 -2.13 -14.42
C VAL A 76 -6.01 -1.90 -13.11
N ARG A 77 -6.88 -0.89 -13.08
CA ARG A 77 -7.74 -0.60 -11.92
C ARG A 77 -8.98 -1.50 -11.92
N HIS A 78 -9.17 -2.23 -10.83
CA HIS A 78 -10.33 -3.09 -10.63
C HIS A 78 -11.34 -2.37 -9.73
N PHE A 79 -12.04 -1.37 -10.29
CA PHE A 79 -13.13 -0.70 -9.55
C PHE A 79 -14.40 -1.54 -9.60
N LYS A 80 -14.88 -1.95 -8.42
CA LYS A 80 -16.21 -2.56 -8.26
C LYS A 80 -17.03 -1.64 -7.36
N HIS A 81 -18.13 -1.11 -7.91
CA HIS A 81 -19.10 -0.28 -7.18
C HIS A 81 -20.04 -1.15 -6.34
#